data_AF-A0A6G5R5B2-F1
#
_entry.id   AF-A0A6G5R5B2-F1
#
_cell.length_a   1.000
_cell.length_b   1.000
_cell.length_c   1.000
_cell.angle_alpha   90.00
_cell.angle_beta   90.00
_cell.angle_gamma   90.00
#
_symmetry.space_group_name_H-M   'P 1'
#
loop_
_entity.id
_entity.type
_entity.pdbx_description
1 polymer ?
#
loop_
_entity_poly.entity_id
_entity_poly.type
_entity_poly.pdbx_seq_one_letter_code
_entity_poly.pdbx_strand_id
1 'polypeptide(L)'
;MLNSFYENQDYKQLLECIKSQFAGRVMLNREQTVKLLGIGVSTLDLRIAEGRDIPRYIKIGDAKNSRIAFSITDIAAYIFQKRIKISGQ
;
A
#
# COMPACT_ATOMS: atom_id res chain seq x y z
N MET A 1 7.40 -14.97 -3.03
CA MET A 1 6.02 -14.78 -2.55
C MET A 1 5.21 -13.72 -3.31
N LEU A 2 5.80 -12.70 -3.95
CA LEU A 2 5.04 -11.76 -4.81
C LEU A 2 4.52 -12.40 -6.12
N ASN A 3 5.25 -13.36 -6.70
CA ASN A 3 4.88 -14.00 -7.97
C ASN A 3 3.51 -14.70 -7.96
N SER A 4 3.07 -15.31 -6.86
CA SER A 4 1.78 -16.02 -6.81
C SER A 4 0.56 -15.09 -6.78
N PHE A 5 0.71 -13.83 -6.35
CA PHE A 5 -0.40 -12.88 -6.38
C PHE A 5 -0.68 -12.37 -7.80
N TYR A 6 0.35 -12.34 -8.65
CA TYR A 6 0.23 -11.82 -10.01
C TYR A 6 -0.63 -12.70 -10.92
N GLU A 7 -0.88 -13.96 -10.54
CA GLU A 7 -1.78 -14.86 -11.26
C GLU A 7 -3.24 -14.73 -10.78
N ASN A 8 -3.48 -14.07 -9.64
CA ASN A 8 -4.80 -13.96 -9.05
C ASN A 8 -5.61 -12.81 -9.69
N GLN A 9 -6.80 -13.15 -10.22
CA GLN A 9 -7.64 -12.20 -10.96
C GLN A 9 -8.17 -11.06 -10.07
N ASP A 10 -8.48 -11.32 -8.80
CA ASP A 10 -8.89 -10.29 -7.84
C ASP A 10 -7.75 -9.31 -7.54
N TYR A 11 -6.52 -9.80 -7.43
CA TYR A 11 -5.34 -8.94 -7.26
C TYR A 11 -5.13 -8.03 -8.47
N LYS A 12 -5.25 -8.56 -9.70
CA LYS A 12 -5.14 -7.76 -10.93
C LYS A 12 -6.22 -6.68 -11.00
N GLN A 13 -7.47 -7.03 -10.72
CA GLN A 13 -8.58 -6.07 -10.70
C GLN A 13 -8.37 -4.99 -9.64
N LEU A 14 -7.91 -5.36 -8.44
CA LEU A 14 -7.58 -4.41 -7.39
C LEU A 14 -6.48 -3.44 -7.84
N LEU A 15 -5.39 -3.97 -8.41
CA LEU A 15 -4.27 -3.16 -8.89
C LEU A 15 -4.71 -2.19 -9.99
N GLU A 16 -5.53 -2.65 -10.94
CA GLU A 16 -6.06 -1.81 -12.02
C GLU A 16 -7.01 -0.73 -11.51
N CYS A 17 -7.89 -1.08 -10.56
CA CYS A 17 -8.78 -0.12 -9.90
C CYS A 17 -7.99 0.99 -9.18
N ILE A 18 -6.92 0.62 -8.45
CA ILE A 18 -6.03 1.58 -7.81
C ILE A 18 -5.34 2.44 -8.88
N LYS A 19 -4.76 1.84 -9.92
CA LYS A 19 -4.10 2.59 -11.01
C LYS A 19 -5.04 3.61 -11.65
N SER A 20 -6.28 3.21 -11.95
CA SER A 20 -7.29 4.07 -12.55
C SER A 20 -7.62 5.27 -11.66
N GLN A 21 -7.77 5.05 -10.35
CA GLN A 21 -8.05 6.13 -9.38
C GLN A 21 -6.95 7.18 -9.27
N PHE A 22 -5.68 6.82 -9.49
CA PHE A 22 -4.55 7.76 -9.42
C PHE A 22 -3.94 8.08 -10.80
N ALA A 23 -4.74 8.03 -11.86
CA ALA A 23 -4.34 8.39 -13.23
C ALA A 23 -3.06 7.68 -13.71
N GLY A 24 -2.92 6.39 -13.41
CA GLY A 24 -1.78 5.57 -13.83
C GLY A 24 -0.50 5.76 -13.00
N ARG A 25 -0.55 6.49 -11.88
CA ARG A 25 0.61 6.62 -10.98
C ARG A 25 1.00 5.27 -10.39
N VAL A 26 2.31 4.98 -10.44
CA VAL A 26 2.91 3.77 -9.86
C VAL A 26 3.31 3.93 -8.39
N MET A 27 3.43 5.17 -7.92
CA MET A 27 3.82 5.50 -6.55
C MET A 27 2.86 6.52 -5.96
N LEU A 28 2.49 6.28 -4.70
CA LEU A 28 1.61 7.09 -3.90
C LEU A 28 2.36 7.68 -2.71
N ASN A 29 2.02 8.92 -2.39
CA ASN A 29 2.55 9.63 -1.23
C ASN A 29 1.77 9.20 0.01
N ARG A 30 2.31 9.46 1.20
CA ARG A 30 1.63 9.26 2.50
C ARG A 30 0.14 9.62 2.48
N GLU A 31 -0.21 10.81 2.02
CA GLU A 31 -1.62 11.28 1.98
C GLU A 31 -2.52 10.47 1.05
N GLN A 32 -2.00 10.05 -0.10
CA GLN A 32 -2.76 9.25 -1.06
C GLN A 32 -2.94 7.83 -0.52
N THR A 33 -1.91 7.27 0.11
CA THR A 33 -1.96 5.95 0.74
C THR A 33 -2.99 5.89 1.87
N VAL A 34 -3.07 6.91 2.73
CA VAL A 34 -4.09 6.91 3.80
C VAL A 34 -5.51 7.04 3.28
N LYS A 35 -5.72 7.83 2.22
CA LYS A 35 -7.02 7.91 1.53
C LYS A 35 -7.41 6.55 0.95
N LEU A 36 -6.45 5.86 0.32
CA LEU A 36 -6.68 4.54 -0.25
C LEU A 36 -7.03 3.49 0.82
N LEU A 37 -6.28 3.51 1.93
CA LEU A 37 -6.46 2.57 3.03
C LEU A 37 -7.67 2.91 3.92
N GLY A 38 -8.28 4.09 3.76
CA GLY A 38 -9.36 4.56 4.60
C GLY A 38 -8.95 4.78 6.07
N ILE A 39 -7.70 5.18 6.32
CA ILE A 39 -7.14 5.37 7.67
C ILE A 39 -6.72 6.83 7.88
N GLY A 40 -6.49 7.23 9.14
CA GLY A 40 -5.89 8.52 9.46
C GLY A 40 -4.38 8.56 9.17
N VAL A 41 -3.85 9.75 8.89
CA VAL A 41 -2.39 9.99 8.77
C VAL A 41 -1.66 9.57 10.05
N SER A 42 -2.21 9.88 11.21
CA SER A 42 -1.65 9.48 12.51
C SER A 42 -1.58 7.97 12.68
N THR A 43 -2.59 7.23 12.20
CA THR A 43 -2.57 5.77 12.25
C THR A 43 -1.52 5.19 11.31
N LEU A 44 -1.33 5.77 10.13
CA LEU A 44 -0.24 5.35 9.24
C LEU A 44 1.13 5.65 9.86
N ASP A 45 1.30 6.83 10.47
CA ASP A 45 2.54 7.23 11.13
C ASP A 45 2.88 6.28 12.30
N LEU A 46 1.89 5.95 13.14
CA LEU A 46 2.03 4.96 14.21
C LEU A 46 2.48 3.60 13.66
N ARG A 47 1.80 3.08 12.63
CA ARG A 47 2.18 1.78 12.04
C ARG A 47 3.58 1.82 11.42
N ILE A 48 3.99 2.95 10.84
CA ILE A 48 5.36 3.14 10.34
C ILE A 48 6.36 3.11 11.50
N ALA A 49 6.05 3.78 12.61
CA ALA A 49 6.90 3.79 13.81
C ALA A 49 6.97 2.40 14.47
N GLU A 50 5.88 1.65 14.49
CA GLU A 50 5.83 0.27 15.00
C GLU A 50 6.48 -0.75 14.04
N GLY A 51 6.66 -0.39 12.76
CA GLY A 51 7.23 -1.26 11.74
C GLY A 51 6.39 -2.51 11.43
N ARG A 52 5.09 -2.50 11.79
CA ARG A 52 4.16 -3.61 11.62
C ARG A 52 2.86 -3.11 10.98
N ASP A 53 2.15 -4.00 10.29
CA ASP A 53 0.85 -3.68 9.65
C ASP A 53 0.93 -2.56 8.60
N ILE A 54 2.07 -2.43 7.91
CA ILE A 54 2.26 -1.44 6.85
C ILE A 54 2.58 -2.08 5.50
N PRO A 55 2.13 -1.48 4.40
CA PRO A 55 2.65 -1.81 3.08
C PRO A 55 4.12 -1.41 2.99
N ARG A 56 4.87 -2.13 2.15
CA ARG A 56 6.27 -1.81 1.86
C ARG A 56 6.37 -0.40 1.30
N TYR A 57 7.31 0.36 1.81
CA TYR A 57 7.52 1.75 1.43
C TYR A 57 9.00 2.02 1.19
N ILE A 58 9.25 3.06 0.40
CA ILE A 58 10.58 3.57 0.13
C ILE A 58 10.66 4.95 0.77
N LYS A 59 11.66 5.14 1.62
CA LYS A 59 12.02 6.44 2.15
C LYS A 59 12.94 7.12 1.14
N ILE A 60 12.47 8.22 0.57
CA ILE A 60 13.19 9.01 -0.43
C ILE A 60 13.72 10.27 0.25
N GLY A 61 15.05 10.34 0.36
CA GLY A 61 15.77 11.47 0.96
C GLY A 61 16.39 11.15 2.32
N ASP A 62 17.54 11.76 2.58
CA ASP A 62 18.42 11.48 3.73
C ASP A 62 18.27 12.48 4.89
N ALA A 63 17.48 13.55 4.75
CA ALA A 63 17.39 14.64 5.73
C ALA A 63 15.95 14.95 6.19
N LYS A 64 15.79 16.02 6.99
CA LYS A 64 14.56 16.61 7.61
C LYS A 64 13.28 16.66 6.72
N ASN A 65 13.42 16.48 5.41
CA ASN A 65 12.35 16.42 4.41
C ASN A 65 12.21 15.01 3.78
N SER A 66 12.46 13.94 4.54
CA SER A 66 12.37 12.59 4.01
C SER A 66 10.93 12.33 3.57
N ARG A 67 10.74 11.94 2.30
CA ARG A 67 9.43 11.64 1.75
C ARG A 67 9.22 10.14 1.77
N ILE A 68 7.99 9.72 2.01
CA ILE A 68 7.63 8.31 2.00
C ILE A 68 6.79 8.06 0.76
N ALA A 69 7.26 7.14 -0.08
CA ALA A 69 6.57 6.68 -1.27
C ALA A 69 6.16 5.22 -1.09
N PHE A 70 4.92 4.92 -1.45
CA PHE A 70 4.35 3.58 -1.42
C PHE A 70 4.03 3.17 -2.86
N SER A 71 4.55 2.03 -3.30
CA SER A 71 4.21 1.51 -4.62
C SER A 71 2.77 1.00 -4.61
N ILE A 72 2.00 1.28 -5.66
CA ILE A 72 0.64 0.74 -5.80
C ILE A 72 0.60 -0.79 -5.72
N THR A 73 1.66 -1.45 -6.21
CA THR A 73 1.81 -2.91 -6.20
C THR A 73 1.93 -3.44 -4.78
N ASP A 74 2.72 -2.77 -3.94
CA ASP A 74 2.91 -3.12 -2.53
C ASP A 74 1.66 -2.83 -1.70
N ILE A 75 0.95 -1.73 -2.00
CA ILE A 75 -0.31 -1.42 -1.33
C ILE A 75 -1.39 -2.45 -1.72
N ALA A 76 -1.52 -2.77 -3.00
CA ALA A 76 -2.46 -3.79 -3.47
C ALA A 76 -2.15 -5.15 -2.82
N ALA A 77 -0.87 -5.52 -2.73
CA ALA A 77 -0.46 -6.78 -2.12
C ALA A 77 -0.80 -6.81 -0.63
N TYR A 78 -0.57 -5.71 0.08
CA TYR A 78 -0.92 -5.56 1.48
C TYR A 78 -2.44 -5.70 1.72
N ILE A 79 -3.27 -5.00 0.95
CA ILE A 79 -4.73 -5.08 1.05
C ILE A 79 -5.21 -6.50 0.75
N PHE A 80 -4.67 -7.10 -0.31
CA PHE A 80 -5.02 -8.45 -0.74
C PHE A 80 -4.65 -9.50 0.31
N GLN A 81 -3.45 -9.42 0.88
CA GLN A 81 -3.02 -10.28 1.99
C GLN A 81 -3.91 -10.09 3.21
N LYS A 82 -4.28 -8.84 3.55
CA LYS A 82 -5.21 -8.59 4.65
C LYS A 82 -6.56 -9.25 4.39
N ARG A 83 -7.15 -9.09 3.20
CA ARG A 83 -8.43 -9.71 2.83
C ARG A 83 -8.41 -11.23 2.95
N ILE A 84 -7.35 -11.89 2.50
CA ILE A 84 -7.22 -13.35 2.65
C ILE A 84 -7.14 -13.75 4.13
N LYS A 85 -6.44 -12.96 4.95
CA LYS A 85 -6.27 -13.25 6.37
C LYS A 85 -7.58 -13.17 7.16
N ILE A 86 -8.54 -12.34 6.75
CA ILE A 86 -9.84 -12.19 7.41
C ILE A 86 -10.83 -13.32 7.05
N SER A 87 -10.60 -14.03 5.93
CA SER A 87 -11.46 -15.14 5.51
C SER A 87 -11.05 -16.50 6.07
N GLY A 88 -9.98 -16.56 6.86
CA GLY A 88 -9.46 -17.78 7.47
C GLY A 88 -9.68 -17.89 8.98
N GLN A 89 -10.66 -17.17 9.55
CA GLN A 89 -10.96 -17.17 10.98
C GLN A 89 -12.39 -17.62 11.26
#